data_AF-A0A7J4G072-F1
#
_entry.id   AF-A0A7J4G072-F1
#
_cell.length_a   1.000
_cell.length_b   1.000
_cell.length_c   1.000
_cell.angle_alpha   90.00
_cell.angle_beta   90.00
_cell.angle_gamma   90.00
#
_symmetry.space_group_name_H-M   'P 1'
#
loop_
_entity.id
_entity.type
_entity.pdbx_description
1 polymer ?
#
loop_
_entity_poly.entity_id
_entity_poly.type
_entity_poly.pdbx_seq_one_letter_code
_entity_poly.pdbx_strand_id
1 'polypeptide(L)'
;PPFRFEKRHYQLYRMIFNRFILSQVKPAIIKRVKYRVIWGDEVLHEGILNIDIDNEILRIFYQIYYQFKDIEPKDREIYIPRDKVRIDTIYLVSAFTQGDIIRLMRERQIGRPSTYSKIISTLLERKYVREVKNLLLPTLKGKILDSFLRTHYGIFVSEDRTRLIEKYMEEIERGVRDYRDVLKELYQEINSLKLMEEAVNHPKISGDTGFAHLPL
;
A
#
# COMPACT_ATOMS: atom_id res chain seq x y z
N PRO A 1 -32.56 -22.45 -6.39
CA PRO A 1 -33.04 -21.05 -6.52
C PRO A 1 -32.08 -20.20 -7.38
N PRO A 2 -32.57 -19.37 -8.33
CA PRO A 2 -31.70 -18.47 -9.08
C PRO A 2 -31.07 -17.43 -8.15
N PHE A 3 -29.76 -17.21 -8.28
CA PHE A 3 -29.01 -16.25 -7.46
C PHE A 3 -29.49 -14.83 -7.77
N ARG A 4 -30.12 -14.16 -6.80
CA ARG A 4 -30.61 -12.78 -6.95
C ARG A 4 -29.49 -11.80 -6.61
N PHE A 5 -29.06 -11.01 -7.59
CA PHE A 5 -28.05 -9.99 -7.36
C PHE A 5 -28.57 -8.84 -6.49
N GLU A 6 -27.79 -8.47 -5.48
CA GLU A 6 -28.00 -7.28 -4.66
C GLU A 6 -27.40 -6.03 -5.34
N LYS A 7 -27.77 -4.85 -4.84
CA LYS A 7 -27.25 -3.56 -5.33
C LYS A 7 -25.71 -3.52 -5.39
N ARG A 8 -25.04 -4.11 -4.40
CA ARG A 8 -23.56 -4.17 -4.35
C ARG A 8 -22.97 -5.02 -5.48
N HIS A 9 -23.62 -6.13 -5.82
CA HIS A 9 -23.19 -6.97 -6.94
C HIS A 9 -23.31 -6.21 -8.27
N TYR A 10 -24.41 -5.48 -8.49
CA TYR A 10 -24.56 -4.64 -9.68
C TYR A 10 -23.53 -3.50 -9.74
N GLN A 11 -23.19 -2.89 -8.61
CA GLN A 11 -22.16 -1.87 -8.54
C GLN A 11 -20.79 -2.43 -8.93
N LEU A 12 -20.41 -3.58 -8.38
CA LEU A 12 -19.15 -4.26 -8.73
C LEU A 12 -19.15 -4.68 -10.21
N TYR A 13 -20.22 -5.30 -10.69
CA TYR A 13 -20.36 -5.69 -12.09
C TYR A 13 -20.22 -4.48 -13.02
N ARG A 14 -20.91 -3.37 -12.71
CA ARG A 14 -20.80 -2.13 -13.48
C ARG A 14 -19.37 -1.60 -13.51
N MET A 15 -18.63 -1.66 -12.40
CA MET A 15 -17.22 -1.26 -12.38
C MET A 15 -16.36 -2.13 -13.30
N ILE A 16 -16.51 -3.45 -13.23
CA ILE A 16 -15.77 -4.40 -14.07
C ILE A 16 -16.10 -4.20 -15.55
N PHE A 17 -17.40 -4.16 -15.86
CA PHE A 17 -17.90 -3.95 -17.22
C PHE A 17 -17.39 -2.63 -17.81
N ASN A 18 -17.52 -1.54 -17.06
CA ASN A 18 -17.01 -0.24 -17.49
C ASN A 18 -15.51 -0.29 -17.74
N ARG A 19 -14.72 -0.89 -16.85
CA ARG A 19 -13.27 -1.02 -17.02
C ARG A 19 -12.90 -1.83 -18.26
N PHE A 20 -13.66 -2.90 -18.53
CA PHE A 20 -13.47 -3.75 -19.70
C PHE A 20 -13.79 -3.00 -21.01
N ILE A 21 -14.97 -2.38 -21.11
CA ILE A 21 -15.33 -1.63 -22.32
C ILE A 21 -14.33 -0.50 -22.58
N LEU A 22 -13.95 0.25 -21.54
CA LEU A 22 -12.97 1.33 -21.66
C LEU A 22 -11.58 0.85 -22.11
N SER A 23 -11.19 -0.39 -21.80
CA SER A 23 -9.90 -0.93 -22.27
C SER A 23 -9.87 -1.23 -23.77
N GLN A 24 -11.05 -1.34 -24.40
CA GLN A 24 -11.19 -1.56 -25.84
C GLN A 24 -11.37 -0.25 -26.63
N VAL A 25 -11.54 0.88 -25.94
CA VAL A 25 -11.72 2.20 -26.58
C VAL A 25 -10.36 2.77 -26.99
N LYS A 26 -10.32 3.48 -28.12
CA LYS A 26 -9.12 4.18 -28.58
C LYS A 26 -8.63 5.17 -27.50
N PRO A 27 -7.31 5.29 -27.29
CA PRO A 27 -6.77 6.29 -26.37
C PRO A 27 -7.26 7.70 -26.72
N ALA A 28 -7.46 8.53 -25.71
CA ALA A 28 -7.78 9.94 -25.89
C ALA A 28 -6.57 10.84 -25.67
N ILE A 29 -6.54 11.95 -26.39
CA ILE A 29 -5.73 13.12 -26.12
C ILE A 29 -6.48 13.99 -25.11
N ILE A 30 -5.85 14.20 -23.96
CA ILE A 30 -6.36 15.07 -22.90
C ILE A 30 -5.69 16.43 -23.04
N LYS A 31 -6.49 17.49 -23.17
CA LYS A 31 -5.98 18.86 -23.08
C LYS A 31 -5.79 19.22 -21.61
N ARG A 32 -4.58 19.68 -21.29
CA ARG A 32 -4.17 20.06 -19.94
C ARG A 32 -3.69 21.49 -19.91
N VAL A 33 -4.04 22.21 -18.85
CA VAL A 33 -3.51 23.53 -18.55
C VAL A 33 -2.66 23.41 -17.30
N LYS A 34 -1.38 23.75 -17.41
CA LYS A 34 -0.52 23.98 -16.25
C LYS A 34 -0.79 25.39 -15.76
N TYR A 35 -1.08 25.55 -14.48
CA TYR A 35 -1.26 26.87 -13.87
C TYR A 35 -0.26 27.08 -12.76
N ARG A 36 0.08 28.34 -12.55
CA ARG A 36 0.96 28.80 -11.48
C ARG A 36 0.24 29.92 -10.73
N VAL A 37 0.20 29.81 -9.41
CA VAL A 37 -0.31 30.85 -8.53
C VAL A 37 0.89 31.59 -7.94
N ILE A 38 0.99 32.87 -8.22
CA ILE A 38 2.09 33.75 -7.77
C ILE A 38 1.50 34.78 -6.80
N TRP A 39 2.22 35.07 -5.72
CA TRP A 39 1.90 36.14 -4.78
C TRP A 39 3.15 36.99 -4.56
N GLY A 40 3.10 38.25 -4.99
CA GLY A 40 4.31 39.07 -5.11
C GLY A 40 5.28 38.44 -6.10
N ASP A 41 6.50 38.15 -5.65
CA ASP A 41 7.55 37.48 -6.44
C ASP A 41 7.65 35.97 -6.18
N GLU A 42 6.85 35.42 -5.26
CA GLU A 42 6.91 34.02 -4.86
C GLU A 42 5.86 33.15 -5.54
N VAL A 43 6.27 31.94 -5.94
CA VAL A 43 5.36 30.91 -6.46
C VAL A 43 4.74 30.13 -5.30
N LEU A 44 3.47 30.37 -5.02
CA LEU A 44 2.74 29.69 -3.94
C LEU A 44 2.33 28.26 -4.32
N HIS A 45 1.94 28.05 -5.57
CA HIS A 45 1.43 26.75 -6.00
C HIS A 45 1.58 26.54 -7.51
N GLU A 46 1.92 25.32 -7.91
CA GLU A 46 1.84 24.86 -9.30
C GLU A 46 0.92 23.64 -9.38
N GLY A 47 0.06 23.62 -10.39
CA GLY A 47 -0.86 22.51 -10.61
C GLY A 47 -1.13 22.26 -12.09
N ILE A 48 -1.80 21.13 -12.36
CA ILE A 48 -2.22 20.73 -13.70
C ILE A 48 -3.72 20.48 -13.65
N LEU A 49 -4.46 21.12 -14.55
CA LEU A 49 -5.89 20.89 -14.74
C LEU A 49 -6.14 20.18 -16.07
N ASN A 50 -6.92 19.10 -16.04
CA ASN A 50 -7.47 18.52 -17.27
C ASN A 50 -8.72 19.31 -17.65
N ILE A 51 -8.74 19.90 -18.85
CA ILE A 51 -9.82 20.79 -19.28
C ILE A 51 -10.71 20.16 -20.35
N ASP A 52 -10.19 19.25 -21.17
CA ASP A 52 -10.93 18.64 -22.27
C ASP A 52 -10.35 17.26 -22.62
N ILE A 53 -11.16 16.41 -23.25
CA ILE A 53 -10.82 15.07 -23.72
C ILE A 53 -11.45 14.83 -25.08
N ASP A 54 -10.63 14.51 -26.08
CA ASP A 54 -11.02 14.39 -27.49
C ASP A 54 -11.68 13.05 -27.86
N ASN A 55 -12.36 12.42 -26.91
CA ASN A 55 -13.02 11.13 -27.11
C ASN A 55 -14.35 11.13 -26.38
N GLU A 56 -15.46 11.08 -27.11
CA GLU A 56 -16.79 11.24 -26.53
C GLU A 56 -17.18 10.10 -25.58
N ILE A 57 -16.77 8.87 -25.87
CA ILE A 57 -17.00 7.72 -24.99
C ILE A 57 -16.26 7.96 -23.68
N LEU A 58 -14.96 8.28 -23.75
CA LEU A 58 -14.17 8.56 -22.57
C LEU A 58 -14.66 9.82 -21.85
N ARG A 59 -15.19 10.82 -22.55
CA ARG A 59 -15.81 12.02 -21.98
C ARG A 59 -17.00 11.65 -21.11
N ILE A 60 -17.95 10.86 -21.61
CA ILE A 60 -19.14 10.44 -20.86
C ILE A 60 -18.74 9.62 -19.62
N PHE A 61 -17.81 8.68 -19.78
CA PHE A 61 -17.38 7.83 -18.68
C PHE A 61 -16.59 8.62 -17.64
N TYR A 62 -15.57 9.39 -18.04
CA TYR A 62 -14.76 10.17 -17.12
C TYR A 62 -15.48 11.38 -16.56
N GLN A 63 -16.52 11.94 -17.16
CA GLN A 63 -17.31 13.01 -16.53
C GLN A 63 -17.96 12.56 -15.21
N ILE A 64 -18.24 11.26 -15.07
CA ILE A 64 -18.69 10.64 -13.81
C ILE A 64 -17.54 10.55 -12.79
N TYR A 65 -16.29 10.43 -13.23
CA TYR A 65 -15.09 10.23 -12.38
C TYR A 65 -14.26 11.50 -12.12
N TYR A 66 -14.28 12.46 -13.04
CA TYR A 66 -13.55 13.71 -13.06
C TYR A 66 -14.42 14.79 -13.70
N GLN A 67 -14.57 15.92 -13.02
CA GLN A 67 -15.21 17.09 -13.60
C GLN A 67 -14.17 17.84 -14.44
N PHE A 68 -14.15 17.60 -15.75
CA PHE A 68 -13.42 18.46 -16.68
C PHE A 68 -14.09 19.83 -16.70
N LYS A 69 -13.29 20.89 -16.75
CA LYS A 69 -13.79 22.26 -16.83
C LYS A 69 -13.38 22.85 -18.16
N ASP A 70 -14.33 23.39 -18.89
CA ASP A 70 -14.08 24.25 -20.04
C ASP A 70 -13.51 25.58 -19.53
N ILE A 71 -12.19 25.62 -19.37
CA ILE A 71 -11.46 26.83 -18.98
C ILE A 71 -10.61 27.24 -20.16
N GLU A 72 -10.86 28.46 -20.66
CA GLU A 72 -9.92 29.11 -21.55
C GLU A 72 -8.67 29.52 -20.76
N PRO A 73 -7.46 29.10 -21.18
CA PRO A 73 -6.22 29.54 -20.54
C PRO A 73 -6.11 31.06 -20.68
N LYS A 74 -6.21 31.78 -19.57
CA LYS A 74 -6.08 33.24 -19.51
C LYS A 74 -5.25 33.60 -18.31
N ASP A 75 -4.26 34.47 -18.52
CA ASP A 75 -3.60 35.18 -17.44
C ASP A 75 -4.65 36.10 -16.81
N ARG A 76 -5.00 35.83 -15.55
CA ARG A 76 -5.97 36.61 -14.79
C ARG A 76 -5.36 36.93 -13.44
N GLU A 77 -5.28 38.22 -13.14
CA GLU A 77 -5.10 38.67 -11.77
C GLU A 77 -6.39 38.40 -11.00
N ILE A 78 -6.31 37.53 -9.99
CA ILE A 78 -7.44 37.18 -9.14
C ILE A 78 -7.15 37.77 -7.76
N TYR A 79 -7.93 38.77 -7.36
CA TYR A 79 -7.93 39.23 -5.98
C TYR A 79 -8.68 38.20 -5.11
N ILE A 80 -7.98 37.63 -4.13
CA ILE A 80 -8.58 36.73 -3.13
C ILE A 80 -8.87 37.57 -1.88
N PRO A 81 -10.13 37.87 -1.55
CA PRO A 81 -10.48 38.53 -0.29
C PRO A 81 -9.99 37.69 0.89
N ARG A 82 -9.38 38.31 1.91
CA ARG A 82 -8.83 37.61 3.09
C ARG A 82 -9.89 36.75 3.79
N ASP A 83 -11.13 37.21 3.77
CA ASP A 83 -12.32 36.59 4.35
C ASP A 83 -12.76 35.29 3.66
N LYS A 84 -12.14 34.92 2.53
CA LYS A 84 -12.32 33.62 1.85
C LYS A 84 -11.19 32.62 2.10
N VAL A 85 -10.18 32.98 2.89
CA VAL A 85 -9.07 32.08 3.22
C VAL A 85 -9.51 31.15 4.36
N ARG A 86 -9.67 29.86 4.06
CA ARG A 86 -9.79 28.81 5.07
C ARG A 86 -8.40 28.24 5.35
N ILE A 87 -7.99 28.32 6.60
CA ILE A 87 -6.81 27.61 7.09
C ILE A 87 -7.31 26.27 7.62
N ASP A 88 -7.15 25.23 6.81
CA ASP A 88 -7.43 23.86 7.23
C ASP A 88 -6.13 23.24 7.78
N THR A 89 -6.16 22.80 9.04
CA THR A 89 -5.06 22.02 9.61
C THR A 89 -5.10 20.62 9.01
N ILE A 90 -4.19 20.34 8.07
CA ILE A 90 -4.03 19.02 7.49
C ILE A 90 -3.13 18.20 8.42
N TYR A 91 -3.57 17.01 8.83
CA TYR A 91 -2.70 16.08 9.54
C TYR A 91 -1.61 15.59 8.58
N LEU A 92 -0.34 15.75 8.96
CA LEU A 92 0.84 15.42 8.14
C LEU A 92 0.90 13.93 7.74
N VAL A 93 0.23 13.05 8.48
CA VAL A 93 0.16 11.61 8.21
C VAL A 93 -1.29 11.23 7.91
N SER A 94 -1.58 11.01 6.64
CA SER A 94 -2.85 10.39 6.23
C SER A 94 -2.81 8.91 6.55
N ALA A 95 -3.80 8.43 7.30
CA ALA A 95 -3.99 7.00 7.47
C ALA A 95 -4.35 6.33 6.14
N PHE A 96 -4.10 5.03 6.03
CA PHE A 96 -4.35 4.27 4.80
C PHE A 96 -5.79 3.73 4.79
N THR A 97 -6.44 3.76 3.62
CA THR A 97 -7.61 2.92 3.39
C THR A 97 -7.19 1.47 3.17
N GLN A 98 -8.14 0.52 3.18
CA GLN A 98 -7.84 -0.86 2.77
C GLN A 98 -7.26 -0.91 1.36
N GLY A 99 -7.80 -0.11 0.42
CA GLY A 99 -7.31 -0.04 -0.95
C GLY A 99 -5.87 0.50 -1.06
N ASP A 100 -5.51 1.48 -0.22
CA ASP A 100 -4.14 1.99 -0.17
C ASP A 100 -3.15 0.94 0.32
N ILE A 101 -3.52 0.16 1.34
CA ILE A 101 -2.70 -0.95 1.83
C ILE A 101 -2.55 -2.02 0.75
N ILE A 102 -3.62 -2.41 0.05
CA ILE A 102 -3.53 -3.40 -1.05
C ILE A 102 -2.60 -2.89 -2.16
N ARG A 103 -2.68 -1.60 -2.49
CA ARG A 103 -1.78 -0.98 -3.46
C ARG A 103 -0.32 -1.04 -2.98
N LEU A 104 -0.07 -0.66 -1.73
CA LEU A 104 1.27 -0.69 -1.14
C LEU A 104 1.85 -2.11 -1.08
N MET A 105 1.05 -3.09 -0.69
CA MET A 105 1.42 -4.51 -0.71
C MET A 105 1.84 -4.96 -2.10
N ARG A 106 1.09 -4.58 -3.15
CA ARG A 106 1.44 -4.90 -4.55
C ARG A 106 2.74 -4.22 -4.98
N GLU A 107 2.89 -2.92 -4.71
CA GLU A 107 4.09 -2.15 -5.06
C GLU A 107 5.35 -2.69 -4.36
N ARG A 108 5.19 -3.13 -3.11
CA ARG A 108 6.25 -3.75 -2.31
C ARG A 108 6.39 -5.25 -2.52
N GLN A 109 5.62 -5.85 -3.43
CA GLN A 109 5.64 -7.28 -3.75
C GLN A 109 5.43 -8.19 -2.52
N ILE A 110 4.55 -7.78 -1.62
CA ILE A 110 4.19 -8.52 -0.41
C ILE A 110 2.81 -9.13 -0.61
N GLY A 111 2.72 -10.46 -0.67
CA GLY A 111 1.45 -11.16 -0.91
C GLY A 111 1.04 -11.18 -2.38
N ARG A 112 -0.13 -11.79 -2.64
CA ARG A 112 -0.67 -12.06 -3.98
C ARG A 112 -2.13 -11.60 -4.08
N PRO A 113 -2.70 -11.48 -5.30
CA PRO A 113 -4.10 -11.11 -5.48
C PRO A 113 -5.09 -11.96 -4.66
N SER A 114 -4.74 -13.23 -4.43
CA SER A 114 -5.53 -14.17 -3.61
C SER A 114 -5.43 -13.93 -2.09
N THR A 115 -4.39 -13.23 -1.61
CA THR A 115 -4.10 -13.10 -0.18
C THR A 115 -4.37 -11.71 0.39
N TYR A 116 -4.35 -10.66 -0.42
CA TYR A 116 -4.47 -9.26 0.04
C TYR A 116 -5.68 -9.02 0.94
N SER A 117 -6.89 -9.35 0.46
CA SER A 117 -8.12 -9.15 1.24
C SER A 117 -8.11 -9.97 2.52
N LYS A 118 -7.62 -11.22 2.47
CA LYS A 118 -7.60 -12.11 3.63
C LYS A 118 -6.62 -11.64 4.70
N ILE A 119 -5.46 -11.11 4.31
CA ILE A 119 -4.48 -10.53 5.24
C ILE A 119 -5.12 -9.36 6.00
N ILE A 120 -5.72 -8.40 5.29
CA ILE A 120 -6.38 -7.24 5.91
C ILE A 120 -7.52 -7.67 6.84
N SER A 121 -8.39 -8.60 6.38
CA SER A 121 -9.46 -9.14 7.23
C SER A 121 -8.91 -9.79 8.50
N THR A 122 -7.81 -10.55 8.40
CA THR A 122 -7.19 -11.21 9.55
C THR A 122 -6.62 -10.20 10.56
N LEU A 123 -6.01 -9.10 10.08
CA LEU A 123 -5.52 -8.03 10.95
C LEU A 123 -6.66 -7.32 11.71
N LEU A 124 -7.80 -7.11 11.05
CA LEU A 124 -9.01 -6.55 11.64
C LEU A 124 -9.65 -7.52 12.66
N GLU A 125 -9.85 -8.78 12.27
CA GLU A 125 -10.41 -9.85 13.12
C GLU A 125 -9.60 -10.03 14.41
N ARG A 126 -8.27 -10.01 14.32
CA ARG A 126 -7.35 -10.14 15.47
C ARG A 126 -7.17 -8.85 16.28
N LYS A 127 -7.82 -7.76 15.85
CA LYS A 127 -7.79 -6.43 16.48
C LYS A 127 -6.39 -5.80 16.54
N TYR A 128 -5.53 -6.10 15.57
CA TYR A 128 -4.23 -5.42 15.43
C TYR A 128 -4.38 -4.05 14.75
N VAL A 129 -5.37 -3.94 13.87
CA VAL A 129 -5.83 -2.68 13.28
C VAL A 129 -7.33 -2.53 13.49
N ARG A 130 -7.82 -1.30 13.39
CA ARG A 130 -9.25 -0.98 13.41
C ARG A 130 -9.58 -0.03 12.27
N GLU A 131 -10.81 -0.07 11.80
CA GLU A 131 -11.29 0.83 10.76
C GLU A 131 -12.12 1.97 11.37
N VAL A 132 -11.78 3.21 11.05
CA VAL A 132 -12.48 4.42 11.49
C VAL A 132 -12.68 5.32 10.27
N LYS A 133 -13.92 5.59 9.88
CA LYS A 133 -14.24 6.39 8.68
C LYS A 133 -13.49 5.90 7.42
N ASN A 134 -13.47 4.57 7.20
CA ASN A 134 -12.74 3.89 6.10
C ASN A 134 -11.21 3.97 6.15
N LEU A 135 -10.64 4.44 7.26
CA LEU A 135 -9.20 4.51 7.48
C LEU A 135 -8.76 3.43 8.46
N LEU A 136 -7.69 2.72 8.12
CA LEU A 136 -7.05 1.71 8.98
C LEU A 136 -6.10 2.40 9.95
N LEU A 137 -6.33 2.18 11.25
CA LEU A 137 -5.50 2.69 12.32
C LEU A 137 -4.95 1.53 13.16
N PRO A 138 -3.66 1.56 13.53
CA PRO A 138 -3.09 0.54 14.41
C PRO A 138 -3.68 0.65 15.82
N THR A 139 -3.98 -0.49 16.44
CA THR A 139 -4.35 -0.54 17.86
C THR A 139 -3.11 -0.60 18.74
N LEU A 140 -3.25 -0.37 20.05
CA LEU A 140 -2.14 -0.55 20.99
C LEU A 140 -1.59 -1.98 20.94
N LYS A 141 -2.48 -2.98 20.87
CA LYS A 141 -2.13 -4.39 20.71
C LYS A 141 -1.31 -4.64 19.45
N GLY A 142 -1.71 -4.04 18.33
CA GLY A 142 -0.97 -4.14 17.07
C GLY A 142 0.42 -3.54 17.15
N LYS A 143 0.56 -2.36 17.76
CA LYS A 143 1.86 -1.69 17.95
C LYS A 143 2.81 -2.49 18.83
N ILE A 144 2.30 -3.04 19.95
CA ILE A 144 3.10 -3.88 20.85
C ILE A 144 3.58 -5.13 20.11
N LEU A 145 2.68 -5.79 19.37
CA LEU A 145 3.05 -6.98 18.59
C LEU A 145 4.08 -6.66 17.50
N ASP A 146 3.88 -5.60 16.72
CA ASP A 146 4.83 -5.20 15.68
C ASP A 146 6.21 -4.91 16.28
N SER A 147 6.28 -4.18 17.39
CA SER A 147 7.53 -3.91 18.11
C SER A 147 8.22 -5.21 18.58
N PHE A 148 7.45 -6.12 19.17
CA PHE A 148 7.96 -7.42 19.62
C PHE A 148 8.53 -8.23 18.44
N LEU A 149 7.77 -8.35 17.34
CA LEU A 149 8.19 -9.10 16.16
C LEU A 149 9.44 -8.49 15.50
N ARG A 150 9.53 -7.16 15.41
CA ARG A 150 10.72 -6.49 14.86
C ARG A 150 11.95 -6.68 15.73
N THR A 151 11.78 -6.64 17.05
CA THR A 151 12.87 -6.76 18.01
C THR A 151 13.44 -8.17 18.05
N HIS A 152 12.57 -9.19 18.10
CA HIS A 152 13.01 -10.58 18.28
C HIS A 152 13.15 -11.35 16.97
N TYR A 153 12.37 -11.00 15.94
CA TYR A 153 12.29 -11.74 14.68
C TYR A 153 12.48 -10.85 13.45
N GLY A 154 13.14 -9.70 13.58
CA GLY A 154 13.22 -8.66 12.56
C GLY A 154 13.65 -9.17 11.17
N ILE A 155 14.61 -10.10 11.11
CA ILE A 155 15.06 -10.73 9.86
C ILE A 155 13.90 -11.45 9.15
N PHE A 156 13.05 -12.15 9.91
CA PHE A 156 11.98 -13.00 9.40
C PHE A 156 10.70 -12.24 9.06
N VAL A 157 10.43 -11.14 9.75
CA VAL A 157 9.23 -10.30 9.52
C VAL A 157 9.51 -9.10 8.62
N SER A 158 10.72 -9.02 8.04
CA SER A 158 11.08 -7.96 7.11
C SER A 158 10.34 -8.10 5.77
N GLU A 159 10.14 -6.96 5.10
CA GLU A 159 9.56 -6.93 3.76
C GLU A 159 10.45 -7.67 2.75
N ASP A 160 11.77 -7.51 2.88
CA ASP A 160 12.77 -8.15 2.01
C ASP A 160 12.69 -9.67 2.11
N ARG A 161 12.60 -10.21 3.33
CA ARG A 161 12.44 -11.65 3.54
C ARG A 161 11.10 -12.14 2.98
N THR A 162 10.04 -11.36 3.17
CA THR A 162 8.73 -11.71 2.63
C THR A 162 8.76 -11.78 1.10
N ARG A 163 9.38 -10.80 0.44
CA ARG A 163 9.57 -10.81 -1.03
C ARG A 163 10.40 -12.01 -1.51
N LEU A 164 11.43 -12.40 -0.76
CA LEU A 164 12.25 -13.56 -1.09
C LEU A 164 11.41 -14.85 -1.10
N ILE A 165 10.54 -15.03 -0.09
CA ILE A 165 9.64 -16.19 -0.02
C ILE A 165 8.62 -16.14 -1.17
N GLU A 166 8.07 -14.97 -1.49
CA GLU A 166 7.19 -14.79 -2.66
C GLU A 166 7.88 -15.21 -3.96
N LYS A 167 9.15 -14.84 -4.14
CA LYS A 167 9.96 -15.24 -5.29
C LYS A 167 10.18 -16.76 -5.34
N TYR A 168 10.46 -17.40 -4.21
CA TYR A 168 10.57 -18.87 -4.15
C TYR A 168 9.27 -19.54 -4.60
N MET A 169 8.11 -19.01 -4.18
CA MET A 169 6.81 -19.52 -4.65
C MET A 169 6.63 -19.32 -6.16
N GLU A 170 7.05 -18.19 -6.74
CA GLU A 170 7.03 -18.01 -8.21
C GLU A 170 7.94 -19.01 -8.95
N GLU A 171 9.13 -19.28 -8.42
CA GLU A 171 10.07 -20.23 -9.01
C GLU A 171 9.52 -21.66 -8.99
N ILE A 172 8.83 -22.04 -7.90
CA ILE A 172 8.11 -23.32 -7.80
C ILE A 172 6.98 -23.38 -8.83
N GLU A 173 6.16 -22.34 -8.92
CA GLU A 173 5.05 -22.27 -9.89
C GLU A 173 5.53 -22.41 -11.34
N ARG A 174 6.73 -21.91 -11.66
CA ARG A 174 7.36 -22.02 -12.98
C ARG A 174 8.13 -23.34 -13.19
N GLY A 175 8.23 -24.19 -12.18
CA GLY A 175 8.99 -25.44 -12.23
C GLY A 175 10.51 -25.26 -12.21
N VAL A 176 11.01 -24.08 -11.79
CA VAL A 176 12.44 -23.77 -11.70
C VAL A 176 13.06 -24.34 -10.42
N ARG A 177 12.27 -24.51 -9.36
CA ARG A 177 12.72 -24.95 -8.03
C ARG A 177 11.75 -25.98 -7.45
N ASP A 178 12.26 -27.02 -6.79
CA ASP A 178 11.43 -28.00 -6.09
C ASP A 178 10.94 -27.42 -4.75
N TYR A 179 9.64 -27.55 -4.48
CA TYR A 179 9.03 -27.04 -3.25
C TYR A 179 9.60 -27.70 -1.98
N ARG A 180 10.04 -28.96 -2.06
CA ARG A 180 10.61 -29.71 -0.94
C ARG A 180 11.93 -29.11 -0.49
N ASP A 181 12.75 -28.66 -1.44
CA ASP A 181 14.03 -28.02 -1.13
C ASP A 181 13.81 -26.68 -0.42
N VAL A 182 12.85 -25.88 -0.89
CA VAL A 182 12.47 -24.62 -0.24
C VAL A 182 11.95 -24.86 1.17
N LEU A 183 11.07 -25.85 1.36
CA LEU A 183 10.56 -26.17 2.69
C LEU A 183 11.68 -26.62 3.64
N LYS A 184 12.65 -27.39 3.14
CA LYS A 184 13.80 -27.84 3.92
C LYS A 184 14.71 -26.67 4.31
N GLU A 185 14.99 -25.75 3.39
CA GLU A 185 15.74 -24.50 3.61
C GLU A 185 15.06 -23.67 4.72
N LEU A 186 13.77 -23.38 4.57
CA LEU A 186 12.99 -22.59 5.54
C LEU A 186 12.93 -23.27 6.91
N TYR A 187 12.76 -24.58 6.95
CA TYR A 187 12.72 -25.33 8.21
C TYR A 187 14.05 -25.26 8.97
N GLN A 188 15.18 -25.38 8.25
CA GLN A 188 16.52 -25.26 8.83
C GLN A 188 16.77 -23.85 9.38
N GLU A 189 16.38 -22.81 8.64
CA GLU A 189 16.49 -21.43 9.12
C GLU A 189 15.67 -21.20 10.40
N ILE A 190 14.41 -21.66 10.45
CA ILE A 190 13.55 -21.50 11.64
C ILE A 190 14.12 -22.25 12.84
N ASN A 191 14.68 -23.45 12.65
CA ASN A 191 15.30 -24.19 13.74
C ASN A 191 16.57 -23.51 14.26
N SER A 192 17.36 -22.89 13.39
CA SER A 192 18.55 -22.13 13.81
C SER A 192 18.19 -20.95 14.74
N LEU A 193 17.01 -20.34 14.57
CA LEU A 193 16.50 -19.32 15.48
C LEU A 193 16.20 -19.85 16.87
N LYS A 194 15.54 -21.01 16.96
CA LYS A 194 15.22 -21.61 18.27
C LYS A 194 16.49 -21.89 19.06
N LEU A 195 17.51 -22.41 18.39
CA LEU A 195 18.83 -22.63 18.97
C LEU A 195 19.50 -21.32 19.41
N MET A 196 19.34 -20.23 18.65
CA MET A 196 19.82 -18.90 19.04
C MET A 196 19.05 -18.30 20.22
N GLU A 197 17.72 -18.41 20.26
CA GLU A 197 16.89 -17.95 21.39
C GLU A 197 17.18 -18.75 22.67
N GLU A 198 17.38 -20.06 22.57
CA GLU A 198 17.78 -20.91 23.69
C GLU A 198 19.18 -20.56 24.20
N ALA A 199 20.13 -20.27 23.30
CA ALA A 199 21.49 -19.86 23.67
C ALA A 199 21.55 -18.46 24.33
N VAL A 200 20.67 -17.55 23.95
CA VAL A 200 20.57 -16.19 24.54
C VAL A 200 19.81 -16.20 25.88
N ASN A 201 18.78 -17.03 26.02
CA ASN A 201 17.99 -17.14 27.27
C ASN A 201 18.60 -18.09 28.31
N HIS A 202 19.49 -19.00 27.89
CA HIS A 202 20.32 -19.82 28.77
C HIS A 202 21.78 -19.77 28.30
N PRO A 203 22.56 -18.74 28.70
CA PRO A 203 23.99 -18.79 28.51
C PRO A 203 24.49 -20.02 29.27
N LYS A 204 25.04 -21.00 28.56
CA LYS A 204 25.85 -22.03 29.20
C LYS A 204 27.01 -21.29 29.85
N ILE A 205 26.90 -21.07 31.15
CA ILE A 205 28.05 -20.76 31.99
C ILE A 205 28.85 -22.06 32.02
N SER A 206 29.66 -22.28 30.98
CA SER A 206 30.80 -23.16 31.11
C SER A 206 31.72 -22.45 32.08
N GLY A 207 31.68 -22.88 33.35
CA GLY A 207 32.75 -22.60 34.29
C GLY A 207 34.01 -23.21 33.72
N ASP A 208 34.82 -22.39 33.05
CA ASP A 208 36.24 -22.62 33.01
C ASP A 208 36.95 -21.27 33.06
N THR A 209 37.70 -21.11 34.15
CA THR A 209 38.56 -19.97 34.42
C THR A 209 39.68 -19.94 33.39
N GLY A 210 39.66 -18.97 32.48
CA GLY A 210 40.74 -18.73 31.54
C GLY A 210 40.79 -17.27 31.11
N PHE A 211 41.39 -16.42 31.93
CA PHE A 211 41.81 -15.08 31.52
C PHE A 211 42.79 -15.18 30.33
N ALA A 212 42.45 -14.57 29.19
CA ALA A 212 43.45 -14.09 28.24
C ALA A 212 42.86 -12.96 27.37
N HIS A 213 43.27 -11.74 27.71
CA HIS A 213 43.39 -10.52 26.91
C HIS A 213 42.91 -10.53 25.44
N LEU A 214 42.10 -9.53 25.10
CA LEU A 214 42.11 -8.90 23.78
C LEU A 214 42.25 -7.37 23.97
N PRO A 215 43.11 -6.70 23.20
CA PRO A 215 43.42 -5.28 23.35
C PRO A 215 42.30 -4.40 22.77
N LEU A 216 42.33 -3.13 23.21
CA LEU A 216 41.43 -2.02 22.88
C LEU A 216 41.14 -1.86 21.38
#